data_AF-D3Q9W1-F1
#
_entry.id   AF-D3Q9W1-F1
#
_cell.length_a   1.000
_cell.length_b   1.000
_cell.length_c   1.000
_cell.angle_alpha   90.00
_cell.angle_beta   90.00
_cell.angle_gamma   90.00
#
_symmetry.space_group_name_H-M   'P 1'
#
loop_
_entity.id
_entity.type
_entity.pdbx_description
1 polymer ?
#
loop_
_entity_poly.entity_id
_entity_poly.type
_entity_poly.pdbx_seq_one_letter_code
_entity_poly.pdbx_strand_id
1 'polypeptide(L)'
;MSQVQADVTANPALLGQHAKECAWNGRLLYESIMSARQTIVIPSTAFGNSTGAEALDNLHQQVIEAGGATVERMADSVTDDADKLVGMAFAYKQQDEANAHTINPQGV
;
A
#
# COMPACT_ATOMS: atom_id res chain seq x y z
N MET A 1 37.10 -20.40 12.93
CA MET A 1 36.37 -20.20 11.65
C MET A 1 35.41 -19.06 11.87
N SER A 2 35.77 -17.85 11.41
CA SER A 2 34.87 -16.70 11.47
C SER A 2 33.81 -16.89 10.39
N GLN A 3 32.56 -17.15 10.79
CA GLN A 3 31.43 -17.07 9.86
C GLN A 3 31.33 -15.60 9.45
N VAL A 4 31.76 -15.29 8.24
CA VAL A 4 31.34 -14.06 7.55
C VAL A 4 29.86 -14.28 7.26
N GLN A 5 29.03 -13.88 8.21
CA GLN A 5 27.60 -13.71 8.01
C GLN A 5 27.50 -12.76 6.82
N ALA A 6 26.97 -13.23 5.69
CA ALA A 6 26.81 -12.40 4.51
C ALA A 6 25.92 -11.23 4.92
N ASP A 7 26.51 -10.05 5.11
CA ASP A 7 25.77 -8.82 5.37
C ASP A 7 24.91 -8.59 4.13
N VAL A 8 23.62 -8.88 4.25
CA VAL A 8 22.62 -8.46 3.29
C VAL A 8 22.48 -6.95 3.50
N THR A 9 23.35 -6.18 2.85
CA THR A 9 23.27 -4.72 2.84
C THR A 9 22.09 -4.30 1.97
N ALA A 10 20.89 -4.28 2.56
CA ALA A 10 19.76 -3.65 1.90
C ALA A 10 20.06 -2.16 1.78
N ASN A 11 20.05 -1.63 0.55
CA ASN A 11 20.31 -0.22 0.30
C ASN A 11 19.14 0.65 0.82
N PRO A 12 19.33 1.49 1.86
CA PRO A 12 18.26 2.29 2.44
C PRO A 12 17.61 3.25 1.44
N ALA A 13 18.37 3.75 0.46
CA ALA A 13 17.84 4.63 -0.57
C ALA A 13 16.89 3.89 -1.52
N LEU A 14 17.21 2.65 -1.86
CA LEU A 14 16.35 1.80 -2.70
C LEU A 14 15.06 1.43 -1.97
N LEU A 15 15.15 1.08 -0.67
CA LEU A 15 13.97 0.85 0.18
C LEU A 15 13.08 2.09 0.28
N GLY A 16 13.67 3.27 0.44
CA GLY A 16 12.93 4.54 0.44
C GLY A 16 12.25 4.84 -0.91
N GLN A 17 12.89 4.49 -2.03
CA GLN A 17 12.27 4.61 -3.35
C GLN A 17 11.07 3.68 -3.48
N HIS A 18 11.21 2.40 -3.12
CA HIS A 18 10.11 1.44 -3.18
C HIS A 18 8.96 1.83 -2.24
N ALA A 19 9.26 2.34 -1.05
CA ALA A 19 8.24 2.87 -0.15
C ALA A 19 7.43 4.00 -0.81
N LYS A 20 8.11 4.93 -1.47
CA LYS A 20 7.45 6.02 -2.21
C LYS A 20 6.55 5.48 -3.33
N GLU A 21 7.03 4.49 -4.08
CA GLU A 21 6.27 3.85 -5.16
C GLU A 21 5.02 3.14 -4.60
N CYS A 22 5.14 2.41 -3.49
CA CYS A 22 4.03 1.79 -2.79
C CYS A 22 3.01 2.85 -2.33
N ALA A 23 3.44 3.89 -1.61
CA ALA A 23 2.55 4.95 -1.15
C ALA A 23 1.81 5.64 -2.31
N TRP A 24 2.50 5.88 -3.42
CA TRP A 24 1.89 6.43 -4.64
C TRP A 24 0.84 5.49 -5.23
N ASN A 25 1.15 4.19 -5.35
CA ASN A 25 0.23 3.20 -5.89
C ASN A 25 -0.99 3.00 -4.98
N GLY A 26 -0.82 2.98 -3.65
CA GLY A 26 -1.91 2.93 -2.69
C GLY A 26 -2.87 4.12 -2.85
N ARG A 27 -2.32 5.33 -3.00
CA ARG A 27 -3.11 6.52 -3.32
C ARG A 27 -3.86 6.40 -4.65
N LEU A 28 -3.21 5.93 -5.71
CA LEU A 28 -3.84 5.75 -7.02
C LEU A 28 -5.01 4.75 -6.96
N LEU A 29 -4.89 3.68 -6.17
CA LEU A 29 -5.97 2.72 -5.95
C LEU A 29 -7.17 3.39 -5.27
N TYR A 30 -6.94 4.19 -4.23
CA TYR A 30 -7.97 4.98 -3.57
C TYR A 30 -8.67 5.96 -4.50
N GLU A 31 -7.91 6.73 -5.29
CA GLU A 31 -8.48 7.68 -6.25
C GLU A 31 -9.29 6.96 -7.33
N SER A 32 -8.79 5.81 -7.81
CA SER A 32 -9.46 5.00 -8.83
C SER A 32 -10.80 4.44 -8.34
N ILE A 33 -10.87 3.91 -7.12
CA ILE A 33 -12.13 3.36 -6.60
C ILE A 33 -13.16 4.46 -6.33
N MET A 34 -12.73 5.65 -5.87
CA MET A 34 -13.63 6.78 -5.68
C MET A 34 -14.21 7.27 -7.01
N SER A 35 -13.38 7.35 -8.06
CA SER A 35 -13.84 7.68 -9.41
C SER A 35 -14.77 6.62 -10.00
N ALA A 36 -14.46 5.33 -9.79
CA ALA A 36 -15.29 4.23 -10.25
C ALA A 36 -16.67 4.24 -9.57
N ARG A 37 -16.73 4.47 -8.26
CA ARG A 37 -17.99 4.59 -7.52
C ARG A 37 -18.88 5.71 -8.04
N GLN A 38 -18.31 6.85 -8.45
CA GLN A 38 -19.07 7.94 -9.07
C GLN A 38 -19.63 7.57 -10.45
N THR A 39 -18.97 6.65 -11.16
CA THR A 39 -19.34 6.28 -12.54
C THR A 39 -20.33 5.12 -12.60
N ILE A 40 -20.29 4.20 -11.62
CA ILE A 40 -21.09 2.96 -11.62
C ILE A 40 -22.46 3.14 -10.94
N VAL A 41 -22.80 4.37 -10.49
CA VAL A 41 -24.16 4.66 -9.99
C VAL A 41 -25.16 4.54 -11.12
N ILE A 42 -25.89 3.43 -11.13
CA ILE A 42 -27.06 3.24 -11.98
C ILE A 42 -28.25 3.80 -11.20
N PRO A 43 -28.98 4.80 -11.72
CA PRO A 43 -30.16 5.31 -11.02
C PRO A 43 -31.20 4.19 -10.90
N SER A 44 -31.86 4.10 -9.75
CA SER A 44 -32.86 3.04 -9.49
C SER A 44 -33.98 3.00 -10.54
N THR A 45 -34.26 4.13 -11.19
CA THR A 45 -35.22 4.25 -12.30
C THR A 45 -34.79 3.51 -13.57
N ALA A 46 -33.50 3.20 -13.75
CA ALA A 46 -32.99 2.45 -14.89
C ALA A 46 -33.37 0.97 -14.87
N PHE A 47 -33.70 0.42 -13.69
CA PHE A 47 -34.16 -0.98 -13.55
C PHE A 47 -35.63 -1.19 -13.94
N GLY A 48 -36.33 -0.12 -14.31
CA GLY A 48 -37.73 -0.14 -14.72
C GLY A 48 -38.69 -0.50 -13.58
N ASN A 49 -39.99 -0.41 -13.85
CA ASN A 49 -41.03 -0.71 -12.87
C ASN A 49 -41.33 -2.22 -12.78
N SER A 50 -40.27 -3.04 -12.79
CA SER A 50 -40.38 -4.50 -12.82
C SER A 50 -40.53 -5.07 -11.41
N THR A 51 -41.30 -6.15 -11.27
CA THR A 51 -41.37 -6.94 -10.03
C THR A 51 -39.97 -7.48 -9.72
N GLY A 52 -39.24 -6.82 -8.81
CA GLY A 52 -37.86 -7.16 -8.46
C GLY A 52 -36.82 -6.06 -8.72
N ALA A 53 -37.21 -4.89 -9.22
CA ALA A 53 -36.28 -3.76 -9.41
C ALA A 53 -35.51 -3.38 -8.12
N GLU A 54 -36.19 -3.35 -6.96
CA GLU A 54 -35.55 -3.11 -5.67
C GLU A 54 -34.54 -4.20 -5.30
N ALA A 55 -34.84 -5.46 -5.60
CA ALA A 55 -33.91 -6.56 -5.34
C ALA A 55 -32.66 -6.47 -6.24
N LEU A 56 -32.83 -6.02 -7.49
CA LEU A 56 -31.71 -5.82 -8.42
C LEU A 56 -30.85 -4.62 -8.02
N ASP A 57 -31.47 -3.51 -7.60
CA ASP A 57 -30.75 -2.33 -7.08
C ASP A 57 -29.93 -2.69 -5.83
N ASN A 58 -30.53 -3.43 -4.89
CA ASN A 58 -29.82 -3.93 -3.71
C ASN A 58 -28.63 -4.84 -4.06
N LEU A 59 -28.80 -5.76 -5.02
CA LEU A 59 -27.71 -6.62 -5.49
C LEU A 59 -26.59 -5.81 -6.15
N HIS A 60 -26.94 -4.82 -6.97
CA HIS A 60 -25.98 -3.91 -7.61
C HIS A 60 -25.16 -3.14 -6.57
N GLN A 61 -25.82 -2.57 -5.57
CA GLN A 61 -25.16 -1.85 -4.47
C GLN A 61 -24.22 -2.78 -3.68
N GLN A 62 -24.66 -3.99 -3.33
CA GLN A 62 -23.81 -4.97 -2.64
C GLN A 62 -22.55 -5.32 -3.43
N VAL A 63 -22.63 -5.47 -4.75
CA VAL A 63 -21.47 -5.75 -5.60
C VAL A 63 -20.51 -4.57 -5.62
N ILE A 64 -21.01 -3.34 -5.73
CA ILE A 64 -20.17 -2.12 -5.67
C ILE A 64 -19.49 -1.99 -4.31
N GLU A 65 -20.21 -2.23 -3.23
CA GLU A 65 -19.68 -2.15 -1.87
C GLU A 65 -18.61 -3.22 -1.63
N ALA A 66 -18.89 -4.48 -1.97
CA ALA A 66 -17.93 -5.58 -1.80
C ALA A 66 -16.67 -5.40 -2.67
N GLY A 67 -16.85 -4.99 -3.92
CA GLY A 67 -15.75 -4.66 -4.83
C GLY A 67 -14.92 -3.49 -4.30
N GLY A 68 -15.58 -2.42 -3.88
CA GLY A 68 -14.91 -1.24 -3.32
C GLY A 68 -14.14 -1.53 -2.04
N ALA A 69 -14.74 -2.28 -1.10
CA ALA A 69 -14.08 -2.68 0.14
C ALA A 69 -12.84 -3.57 -0.11
N THR A 70 -12.83 -4.33 -1.20
CA THR A 70 -11.66 -5.14 -1.59
C THR A 70 -10.53 -4.26 -2.11
N VAL A 71 -10.84 -3.27 -2.96
CA VAL A 71 -9.83 -2.34 -3.47
C VAL A 71 -9.28 -1.43 -2.36
N GLU A 72 -10.12 -0.99 -1.43
CA GLU A 72 -9.69 -0.23 -0.24
C GLU A 72 -8.70 -1.05 0.59
N ARG A 73 -8.99 -2.33 0.86
CA ARG A 73 -8.05 -3.24 1.55
C ARG A 73 -6.73 -3.43 0.81
N MET A 74 -6.75 -3.46 -0.53
CA MET A 74 -5.51 -3.51 -1.31
C MET A 74 -4.71 -2.22 -1.18
N ALA A 75 -5.38 -1.06 -1.20
CA ALA A 75 -4.73 0.23 -1.03
C ALA A 75 -4.10 0.38 0.37
N ASP A 76 -4.80 -0.08 1.41
CA ASP A 76 -4.28 -0.13 2.77
C ASP A 76 -3.05 -1.04 2.87
N SER A 77 -3.12 -2.26 2.34
CA SER A 77 -2.00 -3.20 2.39
C SER A 77 -0.74 -2.65 1.72
N VAL A 78 -0.89 -1.96 0.58
CA VAL A 78 0.24 -1.36 -0.14
C VAL A 78 0.81 -0.16 0.64
N THR A 79 -0.05 0.59 1.34
CA THR A 79 0.38 1.71 2.18
C THR A 79 1.11 1.21 3.42
N ASP A 80 0.62 0.15 4.07
CA ASP A 80 1.30 -0.51 5.18
C ASP A 80 2.69 -1.04 4.77
N ASP A 81 2.81 -1.58 3.56
CA ASP A 81 4.09 -2.03 3.03
C ASP A 81 5.05 -0.86 2.78
N ALA A 82 4.54 0.31 2.36
CA ALA A 82 5.34 1.52 2.28
C ALA A 82 5.92 1.90 3.65
N ASP A 83 5.10 1.89 4.70
CA ASP A 83 5.54 2.24 6.06
C ASP A 83 6.59 1.26 6.59
N LYS A 84 6.41 -0.05 6.34
CA LYS A 84 7.41 -1.08 6.69
C LYS A 84 8.73 -0.84 5.96
N LEU A 85 8.69 -0.54 4.66
CA LEU A 85 9.89 -0.26 3.86
C LEU A 85 10.64 0.98 4.36
N VAL A 86 9.92 2.03 4.76
CA VAL A 86 10.51 3.21 5.41
C VAL A 86 11.16 2.83 6.73
N GLY A 87 10.47 2.07 7.58
CA GLY A 87 11.01 1.58 8.85
C GLY A 87 12.29 0.76 8.68
N MET A 88 12.31 -0.13 7.68
CA MET A 88 13.50 -0.90 7.32
C MET A 88 14.63 0.00 6.84
N ALA A 89 14.36 0.99 5.97
CA ALA A 89 15.37 1.92 5.49
C ALA A 89 16.04 2.69 6.65
N PHE A 90 15.25 3.15 7.62
CA PHE A 90 15.79 3.80 8.83
C PHE A 90 16.64 2.85 9.68
N ALA A 91 16.19 1.61 9.87
CA ALA A 91 16.92 0.62 10.65
C ALA A 91 18.30 0.31 10.04
N TYR A 92 18.36 0.09 8.72
CA TYR A 92 19.64 -0.14 8.03
C TYR A 92 20.57 1.07 8.11
N LYS A 93 20.05 2.29 7.92
CA LYS A 93 20.87 3.50 8.05
C LYS A 93 21.43 3.67 9.47
N GLN A 94 20.63 3.41 10.50
CA GLN A 94 21.10 3.49 11.89
C GLN A 94 22.17 2.43 12.18
N GLN A 95 22.01 1.22 11.65
CA GLN A 95 23.01 0.16 11.78
C GLN A 95 24.32 0.52 11.07
N ASP A 96 24.25 1.09 9.86
CA ASP A 96 25.43 1.57 9.13
C ASP A 96 26.17 2.68 9.91
N GLU A 97 25.44 3.63 10.50
CA GLU A 97 26.02 4.68 11.35
C GLU A 97 26.69 4.12 12.61
N ALA A 98 26.05 3.14 13.27
CA ALA A 98 26.62 2.47 14.45
C ALA A 98 27.88 1.65 14.09
N ASN A 99 27.88 0.98 12.95
CA ASN A 99 29.04 0.24 12.43
C ASN A 99 30.19 1.19 12.05
N ALA A 100 29.89 2.34 11.43
CA ALA A 100 30.89 3.36 11.13
C ALA A 100 31.57 3.91 12.39
N HIS A 101 30.82 4.09 13.49
CA HIS A 101 31.37 4.53 14.78
C HIS A 101 32.21 3.47 15.50
N THR A 102 31.92 2.18 15.31
CA THR A 102 32.70 1.09 15.93
C THR A 102 33.97 0.75 15.15
N ILE A 103 33.99 0.96 13.83
CA ILE A 103 35.18 0.75 12.99
C ILE A 103 36.18 1.92 13.12
N ASN A 104 35.72 3.11 13.51
CA ASN A 104 36.59 4.28 13.71
C ASN A 104 36.66 4.74 15.18
N PRO A 105 37.26 3.94 16.10
CA PRO A 105 37.35 4.30 17.51
C PRO A 105 38.49 5.31 17.81
N GLN A 106 39.21 5.82 16.81
CA GLN A 106 40.27 6.81 17.00
C GLN A 106 40.00 8.06 16.17
N GLY A 107 39.30 9.00 16.79
CA GLY A 107 39.53 10.41 16.48
C GLY A 107 40.96 10.78 16.90
N VAL A 108 41.89 10.64 15.95
CA VAL A 108 43.12 11.45 15.81
C VAL A 108 43.25 11.77 14.32
#